data_AF-A0A6M3M7T4-F1
#
_entry.id   AF-A0A6M3M7T4-F1
#
_cell.length_a   1.000
_cell.length_b   1.000
_cell.length_c   1.000
_cell.angle_alpha   90.00
_cell.angle_beta   90.00
_cell.angle_gamma   90.00
#
_symmetry.space_group_name_H-M   'P 1'
#
loop_
_entity.id
_entity.type
_entity.pdbx_description
1 polymer ?
#
loop_
_entity_poly.entity_id
_entity_poly.type
_entity_poly.pdbx_seq_one_letter_code
_entity_poly.pdbx_strand_id
1 'polypeptide(L)'
;MQKLLDDLRLIETVSQELQELLLEKKKIRKCALIIGHKESSQGAVSPSGVTEFAYNQELAELIKKNVERTEVVIVYRRTYKQLPDDVNQVKPDFAVSLHCNAFNTKTSGSEVLYYEKSSKGKELARKLQTAIVKVLGLPDRGIKAKTSEDRGGYLLKHVKAPVVLIEPFFIDNPVDFVVGVEKRNAMAQAIAKVIDEELHNS
;
A
#
# COMPACT_ATOMS: atom_id res chain seq x y z
N MET A 1 45.53 -8.06 -31.69
CA MET A 1 45.74 -7.39 -30.39
C MET A 1 44.59 -6.45 -30.06
N GLN A 2 44.23 -5.48 -30.92
CA GLN A 2 43.08 -4.57 -30.69
C GLN A 2 41.76 -5.30 -30.42
N LYS A 3 41.38 -6.25 -31.29
CA LYS A 3 40.17 -7.07 -31.11
C LYS A 3 40.11 -7.77 -29.74
N LEU A 4 41.25 -8.29 -29.28
CA LEU A 4 41.34 -9.00 -28.00
C LEU A 4 41.12 -8.05 -26.81
N LEU A 5 41.60 -6.80 -26.92
CA LEU A 5 41.40 -5.74 -25.92
C LEU A 5 39.95 -5.25 -25.90
N ASP A 6 39.32 -5.17 -27.07
CA ASP A 6 37.90 -4.79 -27.18
C ASP A 6 36.98 -5.88 -26.60
N ASP A 7 37.27 -7.16 -26.88
CA ASP A 7 36.57 -8.30 -26.29
C ASP A 7 36.72 -8.32 -24.75
N LEU A 8 37.91 -8.02 -24.22
CA LEU A 8 38.14 -7.96 -22.76
C LEU A 8 37.32 -6.86 -22.09
N ARG A 9 37.26 -5.66 -22.69
CA ARG A 9 36.45 -4.53 -22.19
C ARG A 9 34.97 -4.85 -22.20
N LEU A 10 34.49 -5.56 -23.22
CA LEU A 10 33.10 -6.00 -23.30
C LEU A 10 32.77 -6.98 -22.17
N ILE A 11 33.65 -7.94 -21.89
CA ILE A 11 33.48 -8.89 -20.77
C ILE A 11 33.44 -8.15 -19.42
N GLU A 12 34.35 -7.19 -19.20
CA GLU A 12 34.36 -6.39 -17.98
C GLU A 12 33.06 -5.60 -17.79
N THR A 13 32.56 -4.99 -18.87
CA THR A 13 31.30 -4.23 -18.85
C THR A 13 30.11 -5.13 -18.51
N VAL A 14 29.98 -6.26 -19.20
CA VAL A 14 28.90 -7.24 -18.95
C VAL A 14 28.98 -7.80 -17.53
N SER A 15 30.19 -8.05 -17.03
CA SER A 15 30.38 -8.53 -15.65
C SER A 15 29.94 -7.50 -14.61
N GLN A 16 30.18 -6.21 -14.85
CA GLN A 16 29.72 -5.13 -13.97
C GLN A 16 28.20 -5.02 -13.96
N GLU A 17 27.57 -5.02 -15.13
CA GLU A 17 26.10 -5.00 -15.27
C GLU A 17 25.44 -6.19 -14.54
N LEU A 18 26.01 -7.39 -14.67
CA LEU A 18 25.54 -8.59 -13.95
C LEU A 18 25.66 -8.45 -12.42
N GLN A 19 26.74 -7.84 -11.93
CA GLN A 19 26.91 -7.60 -10.50
C GLN A 19 25.89 -6.60 -9.97
N GLU A 20 25.61 -5.52 -10.72
CA GLU A 20 24.59 -4.54 -10.36
C GLU A 20 23.18 -5.17 -10.31
N LEU A 21 22.83 -5.97 -11.33
CA LEU A 21 21.58 -6.76 -11.38
C LEU A 21 21.44 -7.72 -10.20
N LEU A 22 22.54 -8.39 -9.81
CA LEU A 22 22.54 -9.29 -8.65
C LEU A 22 22.39 -8.51 -7.33
N LEU A 23 22.98 -7.33 -7.22
CA LEU A 23 22.82 -6.46 -6.06
C LEU A 23 21.40 -5.93 -5.96
N GLU A 24 20.80 -5.53 -7.08
CA GLU A 24 19.42 -5.07 -7.17
C GLU A 24 18.45 -6.18 -6.77
N LYS A 25 18.65 -7.41 -7.26
CA LYS A 25 17.88 -8.59 -6.83
C LYS A 25 18.06 -8.96 -5.36
N LYS A 26 19.17 -8.57 -4.73
CA LYS A 26 19.43 -8.76 -3.29
C LYS A 26 18.87 -7.61 -2.43
N LYS A 27 18.47 -6.48 -3.02
CA LYS A 27 17.97 -5.34 -2.26
C LYS A 27 16.59 -5.66 -1.70
N ILE A 28 16.51 -5.83 -0.38
CA ILE A 28 15.25 -5.95 0.35
C ILE A 28 14.45 -4.67 0.10
N ARG A 29 13.24 -4.83 -0.45
CA ARG A 29 12.33 -3.70 -0.71
C ARG A 29 11.78 -3.18 0.61
N LYS A 30 11.41 -1.90 0.64
CA LYS A 30 10.81 -1.26 1.82
C LYS A 30 9.40 -0.74 1.55
N CYS A 31 8.42 -1.23 2.28
CA CYS A 31 7.05 -0.73 2.28
C CYS A 31 6.80 0.14 3.51
N ALA A 32 6.35 1.38 3.30
CA ALA A 32 5.76 2.17 4.39
C ALA A 32 4.27 1.84 4.51
N LEU A 33 3.88 1.24 5.63
CA LEU A 33 2.49 0.89 5.92
C LEU A 33 1.89 1.96 6.84
N ILE A 34 1.04 2.81 6.29
CA ILE A 34 0.52 3.98 6.98
C ILE A 34 -0.82 3.62 7.61
N ILE A 35 -0.96 3.85 8.91
CA ILE A 35 -2.23 3.70 9.60
C ILE A 35 -3.00 5.01 9.48
N GLY A 36 -4.14 4.98 8.81
CA GLY A 36 -5.06 6.12 8.75
C GLY A 36 -5.49 6.53 10.16
N HIS A 37 -5.74 7.82 10.35
CA HIS A 37 -6.19 8.38 11.63
C HIS A 37 -5.15 8.23 12.76
N LYS A 38 -5.56 8.52 14.01
CA LYS A 38 -4.72 8.37 15.21
C LYS A 38 -5.59 8.26 16.46
N GLU A 39 -5.01 7.86 17.58
CA GLU A 39 -5.72 7.70 18.86
C GLU A 39 -6.53 8.93 19.27
N SER A 40 -5.98 10.14 19.10
CA SER A 40 -6.69 11.39 19.43
C SER A 40 -7.65 11.90 18.34
N SER A 41 -7.84 11.17 17.23
CA SER A 41 -8.67 11.54 16.08
C SER A 41 -8.97 10.29 15.25
N GLN A 42 -9.86 9.44 15.77
CA GLN A 42 -9.94 8.01 15.42
C GLN A 42 -10.60 7.66 14.08
N GLY A 43 -11.18 8.65 13.38
CA GLY A 43 -11.83 8.43 12.08
C GLY A 43 -13.28 7.96 12.22
N ALA A 44 -13.77 7.23 11.22
CA ALA A 44 -15.12 6.68 11.24
C ALA A 44 -15.28 5.59 12.31
N VAL A 45 -16.52 5.27 12.69
CA VAL A 45 -16.84 4.33 13.75
C VAL A 45 -17.89 3.33 13.24
N SER A 46 -17.68 2.05 13.53
CA SER A 46 -18.61 0.99 13.18
C SER A 46 -19.89 1.03 14.05
N PRO A 47 -20.96 0.34 13.64
CA PRO A 47 -22.16 0.19 14.47
C PRO A 47 -21.90 -0.42 15.86
N SER A 48 -20.82 -1.19 16.02
CA SER A 48 -20.41 -1.80 17.30
C SER A 48 -19.40 -0.98 18.10
N GLY A 49 -19.05 0.22 17.65
CA GLY A 49 -18.14 1.14 18.35
C GLY A 49 -16.65 0.95 18.02
N VAL A 50 -16.30 0.08 17.05
CA VAL A 50 -14.90 -0.07 16.61
C VAL A 50 -14.53 1.09 15.70
N THR A 51 -13.45 1.78 16.03
CA THR A 51 -12.99 2.93 15.24
C THR A 51 -12.11 2.52 14.07
N GLU A 52 -12.08 3.35 13.03
CA GLU A 52 -11.23 3.18 11.85
C GLU A 52 -9.75 3.05 12.24
N PHE A 53 -9.27 3.89 13.17
CA PHE A 53 -7.91 3.78 13.69
C PHE A 53 -7.66 2.42 14.35
N ALA A 54 -8.54 1.96 15.24
CA ALA A 54 -8.39 0.70 15.95
C ALA A 54 -8.39 -0.51 14.99
N TYR A 55 -9.30 -0.51 14.01
CA TYR A 55 -9.36 -1.56 13.01
C TYR A 55 -8.08 -1.59 12.15
N ASN A 56 -7.62 -0.44 11.67
CA ASN A 56 -6.43 -0.36 10.82
C ASN A 56 -5.13 -0.64 11.57
N GLN A 57 -5.07 -0.35 12.87
CA GLN A 57 -3.97 -0.77 13.74
C GLN A 57 -3.81 -2.30 13.74
N GLU A 58 -4.90 -3.02 13.98
CA GLU A 58 -4.87 -4.48 14.02
C GLU A 58 -4.54 -5.07 12.64
N LEU A 59 -5.14 -4.51 11.58
CA LEU A 59 -4.84 -4.92 10.21
C LEU A 59 -3.37 -4.68 9.83
N ALA A 60 -2.78 -3.56 10.23
CA ALA A 60 -1.38 -3.23 9.94
C ALA A 60 -0.42 -4.25 10.56
N GLU A 61 -0.64 -4.62 11.83
CA GLU A 61 0.19 -5.61 12.51
C GLU A 61 0.06 -6.99 11.89
N LEU A 62 -1.16 -7.38 11.48
CA LEU A 62 -1.38 -8.63 10.75
C LEU A 62 -0.67 -8.62 9.40
N ILE A 63 -0.77 -7.53 8.62
CA ILE A 63 -0.04 -7.42 7.34
C ILE A 63 1.46 -7.57 7.59
N LYS A 64 2.02 -6.78 8.51
CA LYS A 64 3.46 -6.82 8.83
C LYS A 64 3.93 -8.21 9.24
N LYS A 65 3.12 -8.96 10.00
CA LYS A 65 3.42 -10.34 10.40
C LYS A 65 3.44 -11.33 9.23
N ASN A 66 2.65 -11.10 8.18
CA ASN A 66 2.52 -12.01 7.03
C ASN A 66 3.44 -11.65 5.85
N VAL A 67 4.13 -10.51 5.88
CA VAL A 67 5.11 -10.12 4.85
C VAL A 67 6.45 -10.81 5.14
N GLU A 68 7.05 -11.43 4.11
CA GLU A 68 8.26 -12.26 4.25
C GLU A 68 9.49 -11.66 3.57
N ARG A 69 9.32 -10.95 2.45
CA ARG A 69 10.42 -10.53 1.56
C ARG A 69 10.65 -9.02 1.53
N THR A 70 9.69 -8.26 2.04
CA THR A 70 9.71 -6.80 2.09
C THR A 70 9.85 -6.30 3.51
N GLU A 71 10.76 -5.35 3.75
CA GLU A 71 10.84 -4.63 5.02
C GLU A 71 9.60 -3.75 5.19
N VAL A 72 8.79 -4.01 6.21
CA VAL A 72 7.59 -3.20 6.52
C VAL A 72 7.85 -2.27 7.69
N VAL A 73 7.74 -0.97 7.42
CA VAL A 73 7.79 0.09 8.44
C VAL A 73 6.40 0.66 8.62
N ILE A 74 5.82 0.44 9.80
CA ILE A 74 4.52 1.03 10.16
C ILE A 74 4.72 2.51 10.50
N VAL A 75 3.94 3.38 9.86
CA VAL A 75 4.00 4.84 10.04
C VAL A 75 2.73 5.34 10.72
N TYR A 76 2.92 6.02 11.84
CA TYR A 76 1.85 6.66 12.61
C TYR A 76 1.78 8.15 12.29
N ARG A 77 0.55 8.64 12.08
CA ARG A 77 0.30 10.05 11.78
C ARG A 77 0.45 10.93 13.04
N ARG A 78 1.33 11.92 12.97
CA ARG A 78 1.34 13.06 13.92
C ARG A 78 0.23 14.07 13.57
N THR A 79 0.28 14.60 12.34
CA THR A 79 -0.74 15.45 11.73
C THR A 79 -0.89 15.09 10.25
N TYR A 80 -2.01 15.44 9.60
CA TYR A 80 -2.20 15.08 8.19
C TYR A 80 -1.20 15.82 7.28
N LYS A 81 -0.90 17.08 7.63
CA LYS A 81 0.02 17.92 6.88
C LYS A 81 1.45 17.39 6.87
N GLN A 82 1.91 16.83 8.00
CA GLN A 82 3.27 16.30 8.18
C GLN A 82 3.41 14.84 7.73
N LEU A 83 2.30 14.12 7.57
CA LEU A 83 2.32 12.69 7.23
C LEU A 83 3.15 12.35 5.98
N PRO A 84 3.09 13.12 4.86
CA PRO A 84 3.95 12.85 3.72
C PRO A 84 5.44 12.93 4.05
N ASP A 85 5.86 13.88 4.90
CA ASP A 85 7.25 14.02 5.32
C ASP A 85 7.68 12.87 6.23
N ASP A 86 6.79 12.43 7.14
CA ASP A 86 7.02 11.26 8.00
C ASP A 86 7.26 10.00 7.16
N VAL A 87 6.45 9.80 6.11
CA VAL A 87 6.60 8.69 5.17
C VAL A 87 7.87 8.84 4.34
N ASN A 88 8.17 10.05 3.85
CA ASN A 88 9.36 10.30 3.03
C ASN A 88 10.67 10.08 3.81
N GLN A 89 10.69 10.32 5.12
CA GLN A 89 11.85 10.07 5.98
C GLN A 89 12.18 8.57 6.11
N VAL A 90 11.18 7.69 6.01
CA VAL A 90 11.38 6.23 5.97
C VAL A 90 12.14 5.79 4.72
N LYS A 91 12.14 6.62 3.66
CA LYS A 91 12.68 6.32 2.33
C LYS A 91 12.12 5.00 1.78
N PRO A 92 10.79 4.82 1.77
CA PRO A 92 10.20 3.59 1.27
C PRO A 92 10.34 3.51 -0.24
N ASP A 93 10.31 2.29 -0.74
CA ASP A 93 10.20 1.99 -2.16
C ASP A 93 8.77 2.20 -2.67
N PHE A 94 7.78 1.96 -1.82
CA PHE A 94 6.36 2.25 -2.02
C PHE A 94 5.62 2.32 -0.68
N ALA A 95 4.40 2.84 -0.68
CA ALA A 95 3.59 2.98 0.53
C ALA A 95 2.14 2.56 0.33
N VAL A 96 1.54 2.02 1.38
CA VAL A 96 0.12 1.63 1.44
C VAL A 96 -0.50 2.31 2.66
N SER A 97 -1.51 3.15 2.43
CA SER A 97 -2.27 3.80 3.50
C SER A 97 -3.56 3.06 3.76
N LEU A 98 -3.72 2.57 4.99
CA LEU A 98 -4.87 1.79 5.44
C LEU A 98 -5.97 2.73 5.97
N HIS A 99 -7.16 2.61 5.41
CA HIS A 99 -8.36 3.35 5.82
C HIS A 99 -9.58 2.43 5.81
N CYS A 100 -10.71 2.94 6.27
CA CYS A 100 -12.02 2.39 5.96
C CYS A 100 -12.92 3.51 5.44
N ASN A 101 -13.75 3.21 4.44
CA ASN A 101 -14.70 4.22 3.95
C ASN A 101 -15.84 4.40 4.97
N ALA A 102 -16.56 5.50 4.86
CA ALA A 102 -17.81 5.74 5.59
C ALA A 102 -18.66 6.78 4.85
N PHE A 103 -19.97 6.58 4.80
CA PHE A 103 -20.87 7.51 4.11
C PHE A 103 -22.26 7.61 4.72
N ASN A 104 -23.08 6.57 4.59
CA ASN A 104 -24.52 6.61 4.91
C ASN A 104 -25.07 5.29 5.47
N THR A 105 -24.20 4.44 6.01
CA THR A 105 -24.50 3.10 6.55
C THR A 105 -25.10 2.09 5.56
N LYS A 106 -25.25 2.44 4.28
CA LYS A 106 -25.83 1.57 3.23
C LYS A 106 -24.85 1.29 2.10
N THR A 107 -23.97 2.25 1.78
CA THR A 107 -22.93 2.06 0.76
C THR A 107 -22.00 0.92 1.18
N SER A 108 -21.59 0.12 0.19
CA SER A 108 -20.82 -1.10 0.39
C SER A 108 -19.77 -1.22 -0.71
N GLY A 109 -18.65 -1.86 -0.39
CA GLY A 109 -17.66 -2.27 -1.37
C GLY A 109 -16.25 -1.73 -1.13
N SER A 110 -15.32 -2.26 -1.92
CA SER A 110 -13.89 -1.94 -1.83
C SER A 110 -13.49 -0.93 -2.89
N GLU A 111 -12.68 0.05 -2.52
CA GLU A 111 -11.99 0.95 -3.46
C GLU A 111 -10.52 1.17 -3.05
N VAL A 112 -9.66 1.39 -4.05
CA VAL A 112 -8.26 1.78 -3.84
C VAL A 112 -7.96 3.04 -4.61
N LEU A 113 -7.46 4.05 -3.91
CA LEU A 113 -7.19 5.38 -4.42
C LEU A 113 -5.71 5.51 -4.78
N TYR A 114 -5.42 6.19 -5.89
CA TYR A 114 -4.06 6.48 -6.33
C TYR A 114 -3.96 7.90 -6.90
N TYR A 115 -2.77 8.49 -6.88
CA TYR A 115 -2.56 9.80 -7.51
C TYR A 115 -2.69 9.69 -9.02
N GLU A 116 -3.52 10.53 -9.64
CA GLU A 116 -3.83 10.46 -11.08
C GLU A 116 -2.59 10.41 -12.00
N LYS A 117 -1.48 11.07 -11.60
CA LYS A 117 -0.23 11.13 -12.37
C LYS A 117 0.77 10.03 -12.02
N SER A 118 0.42 9.11 -11.13
CA SER A 118 1.31 8.01 -10.71
C SER A 118 0.95 6.71 -11.44
N SER A 119 1.71 6.38 -12.50
CA SER A 119 1.56 5.11 -13.23
C SER A 119 1.83 3.90 -12.34
N LYS A 120 2.90 3.95 -11.52
CA LYS A 120 3.23 2.92 -10.53
C LYS A 120 2.15 2.80 -9.44
N GLY A 121 1.64 3.92 -8.94
CA GLY A 121 0.53 3.93 -7.99
C GLY A 121 -0.75 3.31 -8.57
N LYS A 122 -1.05 3.57 -9.85
CA LYS A 122 -2.18 2.94 -10.56
C LYS A 122 -2.04 1.43 -10.67
N GLU A 123 -0.82 0.94 -10.91
CA GLU A 123 -0.55 -0.49 -10.99
C GLU A 123 -0.70 -1.19 -9.64
N LEU A 124 -0.06 -0.65 -8.61
CA LEU A 124 -0.19 -1.13 -7.24
C LEU A 124 -1.65 -1.11 -6.77
N ALA A 125 -2.38 -0.04 -7.08
CA ALA A 125 -3.80 0.07 -6.75
C ALA A 125 -4.63 -1.05 -7.37
N ARG A 126 -4.33 -1.41 -8.63
CA ARG A 126 -5.03 -2.51 -9.33
C ARG A 126 -4.77 -3.85 -8.65
N LYS A 127 -3.52 -4.16 -8.32
CA LYS A 127 -3.14 -5.41 -7.65
C LYS A 127 -3.84 -5.56 -6.30
N LEU A 128 -3.81 -4.49 -5.48
CA LEU A 128 -4.48 -4.47 -4.18
C LEU A 128 -6.00 -4.55 -4.31
N GLN A 129 -6.61 -3.80 -5.24
CA GLN A 129 -8.05 -3.86 -5.48
C GLN A 129 -8.49 -5.29 -5.80
N THR A 130 -7.82 -5.95 -6.75
CA THR A 130 -8.13 -7.34 -7.12
C THR A 130 -7.97 -8.30 -5.95
N ALA A 131 -6.89 -8.17 -5.17
CA ALA A 131 -6.63 -9.04 -4.02
C ALA A 131 -7.69 -8.87 -2.92
N ILE A 132 -8.04 -7.62 -2.58
CA ILE A 132 -9.01 -7.29 -1.53
C ILE A 132 -10.41 -7.76 -1.94
N VAL A 133 -10.86 -7.41 -3.15
CA VAL A 133 -12.20 -7.80 -3.65
C VAL A 133 -12.35 -9.31 -3.67
N LYS A 134 -11.32 -10.04 -4.11
CA LYS A 134 -11.33 -11.51 -4.14
C LYS A 134 -11.53 -12.12 -2.74
N VAL A 135 -10.90 -11.55 -1.72
CA VAL A 135 -11.04 -12.04 -0.34
C VAL A 135 -12.40 -11.66 0.23
N LEU A 136 -12.75 -10.38 0.18
CA LEU A 136 -13.92 -9.86 0.88
C LEU A 136 -15.22 -10.32 0.21
N GLY A 137 -15.26 -10.41 -1.11
CA GLY A 137 -16.48 -10.71 -1.87
C GLY A 137 -17.52 -9.58 -1.78
N LEU A 138 -17.10 -8.38 -1.38
CA LEU A 138 -17.90 -7.17 -1.37
C LEU A 138 -17.94 -6.55 -2.77
N PRO A 139 -18.87 -5.61 -3.05
CA PRO A 139 -18.94 -4.92 -4.34
C PRO A 139 -17.59 -4.31 -4.75
N ASP A 140 -17.17 -4.58 -5.99
CA ASP A 140 -15.97 -3.97 -6.56
C ASP A 140 -16.28 -2.56 -7.06
N ARG A 141 -15.80 -1.54 -6.35
CA ARG A 141 -15.97 -0.13 -6.75
C ARG A 141 -14.82 0.37 -7.63
N GLY A 142 -13.82 -0.47 -7.85
CA GLY A 142 -12.65 -0.23 -8.68
C GLY A 142 -11.63 0.72 -8.06
N ILE A 143 -10.55 0.93 -8.81
CA ILE A 143 -9.54 1.92 -8.48
C ILE A 143 -10.01 3.34 -8.82
N LYS A 144 -9.61 4.34 -8.01
CA LYS A 144 -9.98 5.75 -8.21
C LYS A 144 -8.74 6.63 -8.34
N ALA A 145 -8.63 7.34 -9.46
CA ALA A 145 -7.67 8.41 -9.60
C ALA A 145 -8.07 9.59 -8.69
N LYS A 146 -7.09 10.22 -8.04
CA LYS A 146 -7.29 11.38 -7.16
C LYS A 146 -6.34 12.51 -7.54
N THR A 147 -6.85 13.73 -7.57
CA THR A 147 -6.06 14.96 -7.63
C THR A 147 -5.58 15.36 -6.22
N SER A 148 -4.85 16.47 -6.05
CA SER A 148 -4.47 16.95 -4.71
C SER A 148 -5.66 17.40 -3.86
N GLU A 149 -6.70 17.86 -4.53
CA GLU A 149 -7.85 18.56 -3.97
C GLU A 149 -8.92 17.57 -3.48
N ASP A 150 -8.88 16.34 -3.97
CA ASP A 150 -9.75 15.27 -3.51
C ASP A 150 -9.41 14.82 -2.07
N ARG A 151 -10.41 14.30 -1.37
CA ARG A 151 -10.20 13.61 -0.08
C ARG A 151 -9.18 12.48 -0.24
N GLY A 152 -8.15 12.48 0.60
CA GLY A 152 -7.00 11.56 0.52
C GLY A 152 -5.91 11.97 -0.49
N GLY A 153 -6.20 12.92 -1.38
CA GLY A 153 -5.32 13.35 -2.48
C GLY A 153 -4.00 13.99 -2.04
N TYR A 154 -4.03 14.76 -0.94
CA TYR A 154 -2.82 15.40 -0.39
C TYR A 154 -1.71 14.38 -0.06
N LEU A 155 -2.03 13.29 0.65
CA LEU A 155 -1.05 12.24 0.93
C LEU A 155 -0.51 11.63 -0.37
N LEU A 156 -1.41 11.29 -1.29
CA LEU A 156 -1.09 10.63 -2.56
C LEU A 156 -0.15 11.46 -3.45
N LYS A 157 -0.26 12.79 -3.39
CA LYS A 157 0.58 13.71 -4.18
C LYS A 157 1.94 13.98 -3.54
N HIS A 158 2.00 14.08 -2.20
CA HIS A 158 3.17 14.61 -1.50
C HIS A 158 4.15 13.54 -0.99
N VAL A 159 3.75 12.27 -0.94
CA VAL A 159 4.69 11.16 -0.77
C VAL A 159 5.46 10.95 -2.08
N LYS A 160 6.80 10.88 -1.99
CA LYS A 160 7.69 10.79 -3.15
C LYS A 160 7.68 9.40 -3.79
N ALA A 161 7.58 8.36 -2.96
CA ALA A 161 7.43 6.99 -3.42
C ALA A 161 6.00 6.76 -3.98
N PRO A 162 5.79 5.76 -4.85
CA PRO A 162 4.44 5.32 -5.21
C PRO A 162 3.64 5.01 -3.95
N VAL A 163 2.46 5.64 -3.81
CA VAL A 163 1.58 5.46 -2.67
C VAL A 163 0.15 5.23 -3.14
N VAL A 164 -0.56 4.37 -2.41
CA VAL A 164 -1.99 4.14 -2.57
C VAL A 164 -2.69 4.24 -1.23
N LEU A 165 -3.99 4.53 -1.27
CA LEU A 165 -4.85 4.54 -0.10
C LEU A 165 -5.92 3.47 -0.33
N ILE A 166 -5.94 2.44 0.52
CA ILE A 166 -6.92 1.36 0.42
C ILE A 166 -8.12 1.66 1.33
N GLU A 167 -9.32 1.44 0.81
CA GLU A 167 -10.57 1.47 1.55
C GLU A 167 -11.29 0.15 1.28
N PRO A 168 -10.96 -0.91 2.04
CA PRO A 168 -11.40 -2.26 1.73
C PRO A 168 -12.91 -2.46 1.88
N PHE A 169 -13.56 -1.66 2.73
CA PHE A 169 -15.00 -1.69 2.95
C PHE A 169 -15.48 -0.41 3.65
N PHE A 170 -16.80 -0.24 3.77
CA PHE A 170 -17.44 0.85 4.51
C PHE A 170 -17.65 0.46 5.98
N ILE A 171 -16.92 1.07 6.91
CA ILE A 171 -16.96 0.68 8.33
C ILE A 171 -18.30 0.96 9.00
N ASP A 172 -19.06 1.95 8.49
CA ASP A 172 -20.39 2.32 8.96
C ASP A 172 -21.50 1.43 8.39
N ASN A 173 -21.20 0.59 7.40
CA ASN A 173 -22.12 -0.41 6.87
C ASN A 173 -22.03 -1.71 7.69
N PRO A 174 -23.13 -2.18 8.32
CA PRO A 174 -23.10 -3.35 9.19
C PRO A 174 -22.62 -4.64 8.51
N VAL A 175 -22.97 -4.87 7.25
CA VAL A 175 -22.61 -6.09 6.51
C VAL A 175 -21.13 -6.06 6.13
N ASP A 176 -20.67 -4.94 5.57
CA ASP A 176 -19.28 -4.70 5.24
C ASP A 176 -18.37 -4.86 6.47
N PHE A 177 -18.79 -4.29 7.61
CA PHE A 177 -18.03 -4.39 8.86
C PHE A 177 -17.91 -5.84 9.34
N VAL A 178 -19.00 -6.62 9.34
CA VAL A 178 -18.96 -8.05 9.71
C VAL A 178 -17.99 -8.81 8.80
N VAL A 179 -18.10 -8.63 7.48
CA VAL A 179 -17.20 -9.27 6.51
C VAL A 179 -15.74 -8.85 6.74
N GLY A 180 -15.50 -7.56 6.99
CA GLY A 180 -14.18 -7.02 7.26
C GLY A 180 -13.55 -7.58 8.55
N VAL A 181 -14.35 -7.87 9.58
CA VAL A 181 -13.89 -8.51 10.81
C VAL A 181 -13.61 -9.99 10.57
N GLU A 182 -14.58 -10.73 10.03
CA GLU A 182 -14.47 -12.19 9.80
C GLU A 182 -13.31 -12.54 8.87
N LYS A 183 -13.07 -11.72 7.85
CA LYS A 183 -12.05 -11.97 6.83
C LYS A 183 -10.75 -11.18 7.04
N ARG A 184 -10.57 -10.52 8.20
CA ARG A 184 -9.40 -9.67 8.49
C ARG A 184 -8.07 -10.38 8.23
N ASN A 185 -7.92 -11.60 8.74
CA ASN A 185 -6.68 -12.38 8.57
C ASN A 185 -6.41 -12.73 7.10
N ALA A 186 -7.44 -13.18 6.37
CA ALA A 186 -7.31 -13.50 4.95
C ALA A 186 -7.00 -12.24 4.11
N MET A 187 -7.59 -11.10 4.48
CA MET A 187 -7.30 -9.81 3.82
C MET A 187 -5.87 -9.37 4.10
N ALA A 188 -5.40 -9.49 5.34
CA ALA A 188 -4.02 -9.18 5.70
C ALA A 188 -3.01 -10.04 4.92
N GLN A 189 -3.27 -11.35 4.78
CA GLN A 189 -2.45 -12.25 3.97
C GLN A 189 -2.44 -11.87 2.49
N ALA A 190 -3.59 -11.51 1.93
CA ALA A 190 -3.69 -11.10 0.53
C ALA A 190 -2.95 -9.77 0.26
N ILE A 191 -3.04 -8.80 1.17
CA ILE A 191 -2.28 -7.55 1.08
C ILE A 191 -0.78 -7.81 1.24
N ALA A 192 -0.38 -8.63 2.21
CA ALA A 192 1.02 -9.01 2.42
C ALA A 192 1.63 -9.67 1.18
N LYS A 193 0.89 -10.57 0.53
CA LYS A 193 1.32 -11.18 -0.74
C LYS A 193 1.54 -10.14 -1.83
N VAL A 194 0.65 -9.17 -1.98
CA VAL A 194 0.84 -8.09 -2.96
C VAL A 194 2.07 -7.24 -2.62
N ILE A 195 2.29 -6.94 -1.33
CA ILE A 195 3.49 -6.21 -0.87
C ILE A 195 4.77 -6.99 -1.24
N ASP A 196 4.80 -8.31 -1.04
CA ASP A 196 5.94 -9.16 -1.39
C ASP A 196 6.13 -9.42 -2.89
N GLU A 197 5.13 -9.17 -3.72
CA GLU A 197 5.19 -9.30 -5.18
C GLU A 197 5.44 -7.94 -5.87
N GLU A 198 5.26 -6.83 -5.16
CA GLU A 198 5.37 -5.49 -5.73
C GLU A 198 6.83 -5.19 -6.11
N LEU A 199 7.04 -5.04 -7.43
CA LEU A 199 8.30 -4.72 -8.10
C LEU A 199 9.38 -5.84 -8.07
N HIS A 200 8.97 -7.11 -7.98
CA HIS A 200 9.78 -8.24 -8.46
C HIS A 200 9.52 -8.60 -9.94
N ASN A 201 8.59 -7.88 -10.61
CA ASN A 201 8.16 -8.12 -11.99
C ASN A 201 8.51 -6.95 -12.95
N SER A 202 9.69 -6.36 -12.79
CA SER A 202 10.25 -5.39 -13.76
C SER A 202 11.44 -5.99 -14.49
#